data_AF-A0A2X0QUN9-F1
#
_entry.id   AF-A0A2X0QUN9-F1
#
_cell.length_a   1.000
_cell.length_b   1.000
_cell.length_c   1.000
_cell.angle_alpha   90.00
_cell.angle_beta   90.00
_cell.angle_gamma   90.00
#
_symmetry.space_group_name_H-M   'P 1'
#
loop_
_entity.id
_entity.type
_entity.pdbx_description
1 polymer ?
#
loop_
_entity_poly.entity_id
_entity_poly.type
_entity_poly.pdbx_seq_one_letter_code
_entity_poly.pdbx_strand_id
1 'polypeptide(L)' 'MQLWAMYKERLSFILIALIVIIFGWLLIRSSWKLRTSMPRFLAVLLFLIGLVITITAVYLLIFIIYFGLNY' A
#
# COMPACT_ATOMS: atom_id res chain seq x y z
N MET A 1 11.59 -4.57 28.45
CA MET A 1 11.65 -5.53 27.32
C MET A 1 10.36 -5.57 26.49
N GLN A 2 9.16 -5.57 27.09
CA GLN A 2 7.90 -5.57 26.32
C GLN A 2 7.67 -4.30 25.46
N LEU A 3 7.98 -3.11 25.98
CA LEU A 3 7.87 -1.84 25.23
C LEU A 3 8.71 -1.81 23.93
N TRP A 4 9.91 -2.40 23.97
CA TRP A 4 10.80 -2.47 22.80
C TRP A 4 10.28 -3.45 21.74
N ALA A 5 9.69 -4.57 22.16
CA ALA A 5 9.06 -5.53 21.26
C ALA A 5 7.86 -4.90 20.54
N MET A 6 7.03 -4.17 21.29
CA MET A 6 5.88 -3.43 20.76
C MET A 6 6.29 -2.37 19.72
N TYR A 7 7.39 -1.65 19.97
CA TYR A 7 7.95 -0.68 19.03
C TYR A 7 8.49 -1.34 17.75
N LYS A 8 9.14 -2.51 17.87
CA LYS A 8 9.65 -3.28 16.73
C LYS A 8 8.50 -3.79 15.84
N GLU A 9 7.48 -4.40 16.42
CA GLU A 9 6.32 -4.89 15.66
C GLU A 9 5.62 -3.74 14.90
N ARG A 10 5.42 -2.59 15.55
CA ARG A 10 4.81 -1.40 14.92
C ARG A 10 5.65 -0.87 13.76
N LEU A 11 6.97 -0.80 13.91
CA LEU A 11 7.89 -0.42 12.83
C LEU A 11 7.80 -1.39 11.64
N SER A 12 7.70 -2.69 11.91
CA SER A 12 7.50 -3.70 10.88
C SER A 12 6.18 -3.52 10.13
N PHE A 13 5.07 -3.22 10.82
CA PHE A 13 3.79 -2.94 10.17
C PHE A 13 3.82 -1.69 9.30
N ILE A 14 4.47 -0.61 9.76
CA ILE A 14 4.64 0.61 8.96
C ILE A 14 5.48 0.33 7.71
N LEU A 15 6.57 -0.43 7.84
CA LEU A 15 7.41 -0.86 6.73
C LEU A 15 6.63 -1.69 5.70
N ILE A 16 5.83 -2.66 6.17
CA ILE A 16 4.99 -3.48 5.30
C ILE A 16 3.98 -2.58 4.55
N ALA A 17 3.30 -1.68 5.25
CA ALA A 17 2.34 -0.77 4.63
C ALA A 17 3.00 0.12 3.56
N LEU A 18 4.20 0.64 3.82
CA LEU A 18 4.97 1.41 2.84
C LEU A 18 5.34 0.58 1.61
N ILE A 19 5.79 -0.67 1.81
CA ILE A 19 6.09 -1.59 0.71
C ILE A 19 4.85 -1.81 -0.15
N VAL A 20 3.69 -2.08 0.47
CA VAL A 20 2.42 -2.28 -0.25
C VAL A 20 2.01 -1.02 -1.04
N ILE A 21 2.19 0.17 -0.48
CA ILE A 21 1.93 1.44 -1.18
C ILE A 21 2.82 1.56 -2.43
N ILE A 22 4.12 1.25 -2.29
CA ILE A 22 5.08 1.28 -3.41
C ILE A 22 4.67 0.28 -4.50
N PHE A 23 4.30 -0.95 -4.13
CA PHE A 23 3.83 -1.95 -5.08
C PHE A 23 2.54 -1.54 -5.79
N GLY A 24 1.57 -0.98 -5.06
CA GLY A 24 0.34 -0.46 -5.67
C GLY A 24 0.62 0.67 -6.65
N TRP A 25 1.54 1.59 -6.31
CA TRP A 25 1.98 2.65 -7.22
C TRP A 25 2.68 2.11 -8.48
N LEU A 26 3.54 1.10 -8.33
CA LEU A 26 4.19 0.44 -9.46
C LEU A 26 3.18 -0.24 -10.39
N LEU A 27 2.14 -0.88 -9.84
CA LEU A 27 1.04 -1.46 -10.62
C LEU A 27 0.28 -0.39 -11.41
N ILE A 28 -0.05 0.74 -10.78
CA ILE A 28 -0.71 1.87 -11.43
C ILE A 28 0.15 2.40 -12.59
N ARG A 29 1.44 2.64 -12.32
CA ARG A 29 2.40 3.16 -13.32
C ARG A 29 2.60 2.17 -14.47
N SER A 30 2.72 0.88 -14.18
CA SER A 30 2.87 -0.18 -15.18
C SER A 30 1.63 -0.28 -16.06
N SER A 31 0.44 -0.24 -15.45
CA SER A 31 -0.84 -0.27 -16.16
C SER A 31 -0.98 0.90 -17.13
N TRP A 32 -0.49 2.08 -16.74
CA TRP A 32 -0.47 3.25 -17.62
C TRP A 32 0.49 3.09 -18.79
N LYS A 33 1.69 2.55 -18.54
CA LYS A 33 2.71 2.31 -19.59
C LYS A 33 2.28 1.23 -20.58
N LEU A 34 1.59 0.20 -20.10
CA LEU A 34 1.13 -0.94 -20.91
C LEU A 34 -0.23 -0.71 -21.58
N ARG A 35 -0.85 0.46 -21.42
CA ARG A 35 -2.15 0.81 -22.03
C ARG A 35 -2.19 0.60 -23.54
N THR A 36 -1.05 0.73 -24.23
CA THR A 36 -0.95 0.58 -25.69
C THR A 36 -0.69 -0.85 -26.15
N SER A 37 -0.12 -1.71 -25.29
CA SER A 37 0.25 -3.09 -25.60
C SER A 37 -0.70 -4.14 -25.01
N MET A 38 -1.52 -3.77 -24.03
CA MET A 38 -2.51 -4.64 -23.40
C MET A 38 -3.94 -4.32 -23.87
N PRO A 39 -4.86 -5.30 -23.83
CA PRO A 39 -6.29 -5.02 -24.01
C PRO A 39 -6.76 -3.96 -23.01
N ARG A 40 -7.46 -2.93 -23.48
CA ARG A 40 -7.89 -1.78 -22.66
C ARG A 40 -8.58 -2.20 -21.36
N PHE A 41 -9.44 -3.22 -21.41
CA PHE A 41 -10.15 -3.74 -20.25
C PHE A 41 -9.19 -4.23 -19.14
N LEU A 42 -8.17 -5.01 -19.51
CA LEU A 42 -7.17 -5.52 -18.56
C LEU A 42 -6.33 -4.39 -17.95
N ALA A 43 -5.91 -3.41 -18.75
CA ALA A 43 -5.15 -2.27 -18.25
C ALA A 43 -5.97 -1.43 -17.25
N VAL A 44 -7.27 -1.23 -17.51
CA VAL A 44 -8.17 -0.55 -16.58
C VAL A 44 -8.39 -1.37 -15.31
N LEU A 45 -8.54 -2.69 -15.43
CA LEU A 45 -8.73 -3.58 -14.28
C LEU A 45 -7.51 -3.54 -13.34
N LEU A 46 -6.31 -3.66 -13.90
CA LEU A 46 -5.05 -3.61 -13.15
C LEU A 46 -4.84 -2.24 -12.48
N PHE A 47 -5.21 -1.16 -13.18
CA PHE A 47 -5.20 0.19 -12.61
C PHE A 47 -6.14 0.30 -11.41
N LEU A 48 -7.38 -0.19 -11.54
CA LEU A 48 -8.36 -0.16 -10.45
C LEU A 48 -7.91 -1.00 -9.24
N ILE A 49 -7.38 -2.19 -9.48
CA ILE A 49 -6.83 -3.05 -8.43
C ILE A 49 -5.67 -2.35 -7.71
N GLY A 50 -4.71 -1.80 -8.47
CA GLY A 50 -3.60 -1.05 -7.89
C GLY A 50 -4.08 0.13 -7.06
N LEU A 51 -5.09 0.86 -7.54
CA LEU A 51 -5.66 2.01 -6.86
C LEU A 51 -6.37 1.62 -5.55
N VAL A 52 -7.16 0.55 -5.54
CA VAL A 52 -7.82 0.02 -4.33
C VAL A 52 -6.78 -0.44 -3.30
N ILE A 53 -5.75 -1.16 -3.75
CA ILE A 53 -4.65 -1.62 -2.87
C ILE A 53 -3.95 -0.43 -2.24
N THR A 54 -3.58 0.58 -3.03
CA THR A 54 -2.89 1.78 -2.53
C THR A 54 -3.76 2.54 -1.53
N ILE A 55 -5.04 2.79 -1.83
CA ILE A 55 -5.96 3.50 -0.92
C ILE A 55 -6.10 2.73 0.40
N THR A 56 -6.32 1.42 0.33
CA THR A 56 -6.49 0.58 1.54
C THR A 56 -5.22 0.59 2.39
N ALA A 57 -4.05 0.50 1.76
CA ALA A 57 -2.76 0.54 2.45
C ALA A 57 -2.49 1.91 3.12
N VAL A 58 -2.84 3.00 2.44
CA VAL A 58 -2.76 4.36 3.02
C VAL A 58 -3.69 4.48 4.23
N TYR A 59 -4.92 3.98 4.13
CA TYR A 59 -5.88 4.02 5.24
C TYR A 59 -5.39 3.22 6.45
N LEU A 60 -4.83 2.03 6.21
CA LEU A 60 -4.18 1.20 7.24
C LEU A 60 -3.00 1.94 7.89
N LEU A 61 -2.18 2.61 7.10
CA LEU A 61 -1.04 3.38 7.61
C LEU A 61 -1.50 4.55 8.49
N ILE A 62 -2.52 5.30 8.06
CA ILE A 62 -3.13 6.36 8.88
C ILE A 62 -3.69 5.79 10.18
N PHE A 63 -4.39 4.66 10.12
CA PHE A 63 -4.95 3.99 11.30
C PHE A 63 -3.85 3.57 12.29
N ILE A 64 -2.78 2.93 11.80
CA ILE A 64 -1.64 2.50 12.62
C ILE A 64 -0.95 3.71 13.27
N ILE A 65 -0.77 4.81 12.55
CA ILE A 65 -0.15 6.02 13.10
C ILE A 65 -1.06 6.68 14.13
N TYR A 66 -2.35 6.85 13.81
CA TYR A 66 -3.30 7.57 14.65
C TYR A 66 -3.63 6.83 15.95
N PHE A 67 -3.89 5.53 15.87
CA PHE A 67 -4.18 4.70 17.05
C PHE A 67 -2.92 4.16 17.72
N GLY A 68 -1.81 4.05 16.99
CA GLY A 68 -0.53 3.63 17.56
C GLY A 68 0.18 4.74 18.35
N LEU A 69 0.04 6.02 18.00
CA LEU A 69 0.70 7.11 18.75
C LEU A 69 -0.09 7.58 19.98
N ASN A 70 -1.40 7.33 20.03
CA ASN A 70 -2.28 7.79 21.11
C ASN A 70 -2.52 6.76 22.23
N TYR A 71 -1.90 5.59 22.18
CA TYR A 71 -1.92 4.53 23.21
C TYR A 71 -0.53 3.93 23.41
#